data_AF-A0A7Y3I7Z6-F1
#
_entry.id   AF-A0A7Y3I7Z6-F1
#
_cell.length_a   1.000
_cell.length_b   1.000
_cell.length_c   1.000
_cell.angle_alpha   90.00
_cell.angle_beta   90.00
_cell.angle_gamma   90.00
#
_symmetry.space_group_name_H-M   'P 1'
#
loop_
_entity.id
_entity.type
_entity.pdbx_description
1 polymer ?
#
loop_
_entity_poly.entity_id
_entity_poly.type
_entity_poly.pdbx_seq_one_letter_code
_entity_poly.pdbx_strand_id
1 'polypeptide(L)' 'MSSHLAFDCAAQSAIPEAECVALVALYNSTDGDGWVDNTGWLTAPDPCEWFGVGCLLGATVASVVLPANRLSGPLP' A
#
# COMPACT_ATOMS: atom_id res chain seq x y z
N MET A 1 5.67 -6.18 22.39
CA MET A 1 4.59 -5.18 22.38
C MET A 1 5.04 -4.04 21.46
N SER A 2 5.22 -4.32 20.16
CA SER A 2 5.82 -3.37 19.20
C SER A 2 4.73 -2.40 18.74
N SER A 3 4.74 -1.11 19.07
CA SER A 3 5.68 -0.01 18.75
C SER A 3 5.56 0.48 17.30
N HIS A 4 4.71 1.50 17.13
CA HIS A 4 4.64 2.53 16.07
C HIS A 4 4.51 2.10 14.58
N LEU A 5 3.29 2.33 14.04
CA LEU A 5 2.91 2.82 12.70
C LEU A 5 3.37 2.03 11.46
N ALA A 6 3.20 0.71 11.44
CA ALA A 6 2.95 -0.01 10.20
C ALA A 6 1.44 -0.25 10.11
N PHE A 7 0.82 0.03 8.96
CA PHE A 7 -0.55 -0.41 8.69
C PHE A 7 -0.65 -1.91 9.02
N ASP A 8 -1.70 -2.30 9.75
CA ASP A 8 -1.83 -3.66 10.26
C ASP A 8 -2.27 -4.62 9.15
N CYS A 9 -1.28 -5.12 8.40
CA CYS A 9 -1.50 -6.07 7.32
C CYS A 9 -2.07 -7.41 7.78
N ALA A 10 -1.98 -7.74 9.07
CA ALA A 10 -2.61 -8.92 9.63
C ALA A 10 -4.10 -8.69 9.96
N ALA A 11 -4.56 -7.44 10.04
CA ALA A 11 -5.95 -7.09 10.32
C ALA A 11 -6.81 -6.90 9.05
N GLN A 12 -6.21 -6.52 7.92
CA GLN A 12 -6.94 -6.48 6.64
C GLN A 12 -7.23 -7.90 6.13
N SER A 13 -8.34 -8.07 5.40
CA SER A 13 -8.75 -9.36 4.84
C SER A 13 -8.98 -9.35 3.33
N ALA A 14 -8.55 -8.31 2.63
CA ALA A 14 -8.80 -8.12 1.20
C ALA A 14 -7.71 -8.74 0.30
N ILE A 15 -6.48 -8.85 0.80
CA ILE A 15 -5.35 -9.45 0.07
C ILE A 15 -4.47 -10.29 1.02
N PRO A 16 -3.63 -11.21 0.51
CA PRO A 16 -2.65 -11.90 1.30
C PRO A 16 -1.80 -10.93 2.12
N GLU A 17 -1.52 -11.26 3.38
CA GLU A 17 -0.74 -10.42 4.29
C GLU A 17 0.61 -10.00 3.67
N ALA A 18 1.27 -10.92 2.95
CA ALA A 18 2.54 -10.64 2.28
C ALA A 18 2.44 -9.56 1.18
N GLU A 19 1.31 -9.49 0.47
CA GLU A 19 1.08 -8.46 -0.55
C GLU A 19 0.82 -7.10 0.10
N CYS A 20 0.05 -7.06 1.19
CA CYS A 20 -0.12 -5.84 1.98
C CYS A 20 1.24 -5.35 2.52
N VAL A 21 2.07 -6.24 3.07
CA VAL A 21 3.40 -5.89 3.57
C VAL A 21 4.28 -5.31 2.44
N ALA A 22 4.21 -5.88 1.23
CA ALA A 22 4.91 -5.34 0.07
C ALA A 22 4.42 -3.94 -0.33
N LEU A 23 3.11 -3.69 -0.30
CA LEU A 23 2.55 -2.35 -0.53
C LEU A 23 3.01 -1.35 0.54
N VAL A 24 2.94 -1.71 1.83
CA VAL A 24 3.43 -0.86 2.93
C VAL A 24 4.93 -0.57 2.77
N ALA A 25 5.71 -1.56 2.35
CA ALA A 25 7.14 -1.37 2.05
C ALA A 25 7.34 -0.38 0.89
N LEU A 26 6.56 -0.48 -0.19
CA LEU A 26 6.60 0.46 -1.31
C LEU A 26 6.30 1.90 -0.87
N TYR A 27 5.25 2.08 -0.06
CA TYR A 27 4.89 3.38 0.50
C TYR A 27 6.06 3.99 1.29
N ASN A 28 6.63 3.22 2.21
CA ASN A 28 7.72 3.69 3.07
C ASN A 28 9.02 3.93 2.30
N SER A 29 9.35 3.10 1.30
CA SER A 29 10.62 3.20 0.57
C SER A 29 10.64 4.31 -0.48
N THR A 30 9.46 4.74 -0.95
CA THR A 30 9.33 5.73 -2.02
C THR A 30 8.71 7.05 -1.58
N ASP A 31 8.85 7.40 -0.30
CA ASP A 31 8.38 8.66 0.30
C ASP A 31 6.87 8.87 0.15
N GLY A 32 6.07 7.89 0.62
CA GLY A 32 4.62 7.84 0.49
C GLY A 32 3.86 9.07 0.98
N ASP A 33 4.38 9.75 2.01
CA ASP A 33 3.82 11.01 2.51
C ASP A 33 4.03 12.17 1.52
N GLY A 34 5.02 12.07 0.64
CA GLY A 34 5.37 13.04 -0.41
C GLY A 34 4.73 12.77 -1.77
N TRP A 35 3.99 11.67 -1.92
CA TRP A 35 3.27 11.35 -3.16
C TRP A 35 2.20 12.41 -3.48
N VAL A 36 1.86 12.54 -4.77
CA VAL A 36 0.82 13.50 -5.21
C VAL A 36 -0.57 13.05 -4.75
N ASP A 37 -0.85 11.76 -4.90
CA ASP A 37 -2.06 11.08 -4.47
C ASP A 37 -1.68 9.79 -3.73
N ASN A 38 -1.84 9.82 -2.42
CA ASN A 38 -1.70 8.67 -1.53
C ASN A 38 -3.04 8.30 -0.89
N THR A 39 -4.16 8.62 -1.55
CA THR A 39 -5.49 8.38 -1.00
C THR A 39 -5.67 6.92 -0.58
N GLY A 40 -6.07 6.73 0.67
CA GLY A 40 -6.33 5.42 1.28
C GLY A 40 -5.08 4.69 1.79
N TRP A 41 -3.89 4.99 1.29
CA TRP A 41 -2.66 4.33 1.72
C TRP A 41 -2.47 4.48 3.24
N LEU A 42 -2.25 3.36 3.93
CA LEU A 42 -2.10 3.24 5.39
C LEU A 42 -3.28 3.72 6.24
N THR A 43 -4.41 4.14 5.65
CA THR A 43 -5.55 4.74 6.36
C THR A 43 -6.87 4.03 6.09
N ALA A 44 -7.09 3.58 4.85
CA ALA A 44 -8.24 2.76 4.49
C ALA A 44 -7.98 1.29 4.86
N PRO A 45 -8.95 0.60 5.49
CA PRO A 45 -8.76 -0.77 5.97
C PRO A 45 -8.62 -1.80 4.85
N ASP A 46 -9.12 -1.51 3.65
CA ASP A 46 -9.02 -2.35 2.47
C ASP A 46 -7.93 -1.82 1.51
N PRO A 47 -6.79 -2.53 1.35
CA PRO A 47 -5.76 -2.16 0.39
C PRO A 47 -6.20 -2.10 -1.07
N CYS A 48 -7.29 -2.77 -1.44
CA CYS A 48 -7.86 -2.69 -2.78
C CYS A 48 -8.58 -1.36 -3.05
N GLU A 49 -8.84 -0.55 -2.01
CA GLU A 49 -9.35 0.81 -2.14
C GLU A 49 -8.23 1.87 -2.20
N TRP A 50 -6.97 1.47 -2.04
CA TRP A 50 -5.84 2.40 -2.10
C TRP A 50 -5.65 2.90 -3.53
N PHE A 51 -5.35 4.19 -3.67
CA PHE A 51 -5.14 4.79 -4.97
C PHE A 51 -4.06 4.04 -5.77
N GLY A 52 -4.41 3.66 -7.01
CA GLY A 52 -3.52 2.96 -7.93
C GLY A 52 -3.36 1.46 -7.67
N VAL A 53 -3.94 0.89 -6.61
CA VAL A 53 -3.94 -0.56 -6.36
C VAL A 53 -5.12 -1.19 -7.07
N GLY A 54 -4.85 -2.13 -7.97
CA GLY A 54 -5.85 -2.94 -8.65
C GLY A 54 -5.81 -4.37 -8.13
N CYS A 55 -6.89 -4.84 -7.49
CA CYS A 55 -7.01 -6.22 -7.04
C CYS A 55 -7.81 -7.09 -8.02
N LEU A 56 -7.39 -8.34 -8.21
CA LEU A 56 -8.18 -9.36 -8.90
C LEU A 56 -9.19 -9.95 -7.92
N LEU A 57 -10.48 -9.73 -8.17
CA LEU A 57 -11.61 -10.28 -7.39
C LEU A 57 -11.53 -10.01 -5.86
N GLY A 58 -10.82 -8.96 -5.43
CA GLY A 58 -10.65 -8.64 -4.01
C GLY A 58 -9.92 -9.73 -3.23
N ALA A 59 -8.96 -10.42 -3.87
CA ALA A 59 -8.21 -11.51 -3.25
C ALA A 59 -6.69 -11.47 -3.50
N THR A 60 -6.19 -10.68 -4.46
CA THR A 60 -4.76 -10.52 -4.72
C THR A 60 -4.51 -9.24 -5.52
N VAL A 61 -3.37 -8.58 -5.31
CA VAL A 61 -2.92 -7.43 -6.07
C VAL A 61 -2.55 -7.85 -7.49
N ALA A 62 -3.28 -7.35 -8.47
CA ALA A 62 -3.01 -7.55 -9.90
C ALA A 62 -2.16 -6.44 -10.51
N SER A 63 -2.25 -5.22 -9.97
CA SER A 63 -1.48 -4.08 -10.47
C SER A 63 -1.28 -3.00 -9.42
N VAL A 64 -0.19 -2.26 -9.57
CA VAL A 64 0.07 -1.00 -8.86
C VAL A 64 0.43 0.05 -9.92
N VAL A 65 -0.42 1.05 -10.08
CA VAL A 65 -0.33 2.05 -11.15
C VAL A 65 -0.32 3.45 -10.52
N LEU A 66 0.89 4.02 -10.40
CA LEU A 66 1.14 5.31 -9.74
C LEU A 66 1.81 6.33 -10.70
N PRO A 67 1.24 6.58 -11.90
CA PRO A 67 1.87 7.42 -12.91
C PRO A 67 1.97 8.86 -12.43
N ALA A 68 3.13 9.49 -12.67
CA ALA A 68 3.40 10.87 -12.29
C ALA A 68 3.15 11.19 -10.79
N ASN A 69 3.20 10.17 -9.91
CA ASN A 69 2.81 10.32 -8.50
C ASN A 69 3.96 10.73 -7.56
N ARG A 70 5.09 11.18 -8.12
CA ARG A 70 6.28 11.65 -7.37
C ARG A 70 6.90 10.65 -6.39
N LEU A 71 6.85 9.35 -6.70
CA LEU A 71 7.61 8.34 -5.96
C LEU A 71 9.10 8.72 -5.90
N SER A 72 9.66 8.77 -4.71
CA SER A 72 11.05 9.19 -4.48
C SER A 72 11.76 8.23 -3.54
N GLY A 73 12.82 7.59 -4.01
CA GLY A 73 13.54 6.57 -3.26
C GLY A 73 13.62 5.25 -4.03
N PRO A 74 14.24 4.22 -3.44
CA PRO A 74 14.38 2.91 -4.07
C PRO A 74 13.06 2.12 -4.04
N LEU A 75 12.89 1.23 -5.02
CA LEU A 75 11.93 0.14 -4.89
C LEU A 75 12.45 -0.87 -3.86
N PRO A 76 11.58 -1.40 -2.98
CA PRO A 76 11.96 -2.33 -1.92
C PRO A 76 12.18 -3.76 -2.45
#